data_AF-A0A9D4J023-F1
#
_entry.id   AF-A0A9D4J023-F1
#
_cell.length_a   1.000
_cell.length_b   1.000
_cell.length_c   1.000
_cell.angle_alpha   90.00
_cell.angle_beta   90.00
_cell.angle_gamma   90.00
#
_symmetry.space_group_name_H-M   'P 1'
#
loop_
_entity.id
_entity.type
_entity.pdbx_description
1 polymer ?
#
loop_
_entity_poly.entity_id
_entity_poly.type
_entity_poly.pdbx_seq_one_letter_code
_entity_poly.pdbx_strand_id
1 'polypeptide(L)'
;MTSGTQDEYKRYVLLFFVVAQLMVAKLGVNCHPQCLDARPPFRASSVSFCPAYKDHGCCMPHQDKQLKARFDRIRLLVPASEKQLWTDCENYVKTFLCEECSPYAAHIFDAEQISYGTVPKPRAFPGLCRGYCGEFFTKCKHIVKYYMNEVGSDYMEEASKLQSAITVGEEKFCNETHLVDLDYCYPGLLTNPILIGNISIDKVSQEGCLCMEPFDKVKFRNPIFLKHANDGSKRMFIGEQIGIVHIMYPDGRRITPPFLDISADIQSSSYKGDERGMLGMAFHPNFSQNRKFYIYYTPSITEYEQQQTSADHKTRIEEFQVSADNPDQVDYSYHRIILEVYGFYWNHNGGEVW
;
A
#
# COMPACT_ATOMS: atom_id res chain seq x y z
N MET A 1 32.39 1.99 -51.58
CA MET A 1 31.88 0.97 -50.66
C MET A 1 31.50 1.69 -49.37
N THR A 2 30.22 1.97 -49.11
CA THR A 2 29.65 2.35 -47.77
C THR A 2 28.20 2.89 -47.83
N SER A 3 27.38 2.56 -48.84
CA SER A 3 25.95 2.94 -48.84
C SER A 3 24.99 1.82 -48.40
N GLY A 4 25.45 0.56 -48.33
CA GLY A 4 24.58 -0.59 -48.03
C GLY A 4 24.31 -0.84 -46.55
N THR A 5 25.23 -0.45 -45.66
CA THR A 5 25.17 -0.83 -44.24
C THR A 5 24.26 0.06 -43.39
N GLN A 6 24.01 1.30 -43.82
CA GLN A 6 23.24 2.28 -43.04
C GLN A 6 21.72 2.09 -43.18
N ASP A 7 21.25 1.62 -44.34
CA ASP A 7 19.84 1.31 -44.59
C ASP A 7 19.41 -0.04 -43.99
N GLU A 8 20.30 -1.03 -43.96
CA GLU A 8 20.06 -2.27 -43.22
C GLU A 8 19.94 -2.00 -41.72
N TYR A 9 20.84 -1.21 -41.14
CA TYR A 9 20.80 -0.88 -39.71
C TYR A 9 19.50 -0.17 -39.32
N LYS A 10 19.02 0.77 -40.14
CA LYS A 10 17.73 1.44 -39.93
C LYS A 10 16.55 0.47 -40.01
N ARG A 11 16.58 -0.50 -40.93
CA ARG A 11 15.54 -1.55 -41.01
C ARG A 11 15.54 -2.45 -39.78
N TYR A 12 16.70 -2.87 -39.28
CA TYR A 12 16.79 -3.69 -38.07
C TYR A 12 16.34 -2.93 -36.82
N VAL A 13 16.72 -1.65 -36.69
CA VAL A 13 16.25 -0.79 -35.58
C VAL A 13 14.75 -0.58 -35.65
N LEU A 14 14.18 -0.32 -36.84
CA LEU A 14 12.74 -0.15 -37.00
C LEU A 14 11.97 -1.45 -36.72
N LEU A 15 12.48 -2.60 -37.17
CA LEU A 15 11.90 -3.91 -36.86
C LEU A 15 11.95 -4.19 -35.36
N PHE A 16 13.07 -3.88 -34.70
CA PHE A 16 13.23 -4.06 -33.26
C PHE A 16 12.27 -3.16 -32.47
N PHE A 17 12.08 -1.90 -32.88
CA PHE A 17 11.10 -0.99 -32.27
C PHE A 17 9.66 -1.45 -32.47
N VAL A 18 9.29 -1.93 -33.67
CA VAL A 18 7.94 -2.44 -33.95
C VAL A 18 7.67 -3.74 -33.18
N VAL A 19 8.63 -4.66 -33.13
CA VAL A 19 8.52 -5.91 -32.35
C VAL A 19 8.50 -5.60 -30.84
N ALA A 20 9.31 -4.65 -30.36
CA ALA A 20 9.29 -4.22 -28.97
C ALA A 20 7.94 -3.56 -28.61
N GLN A 21 7.38 -2.70 -29.47
CA GLN A 21 6.05 -2.13 -29.25
C GLN A 21 4.93 -3.20 -29.28
N LEU A 22 5.04 -4.21 -30.14
CA LEU A 22 4.09 -5.34 -30.17
C LEU A 22 4.25 -6.28 -28.95
N MET A 23 5.44 -6.36 -28.36
CA MET A 23 5.70 -7.12 -27.12
C MET A 23 5.24 -6.36 -25.86
N VAL A 24 5.41 -5.03 -25.82
CA VAL A 24 4.93 -4.19 -24.69
C VAL A 24 3.40 -4.08 -24.69
N ALA A 25 2.75 -4.09 -25.85
CA ALA A 25 1.28 -4.00 -25.96
C ALA A 25 0.50 -5.22 -25.42
N LYS A 26 1.16 -6.29 -24.95
CA LYS A 26 0.50 -7.49 -24.42
C LYS A 26 0.60 -7.68 -22.91
N LEU A 27 1.35 -6.83 -22.19
CA LEU A 27 1.33 -6.82 -20.74
C LEU A 27 0.32 -5.77 -20.27
N GLY A 28 -0.96 -6.06 -20.51
CA GLY A 28 -2.01 -5.38 -19.78
C GLY A 28 -1.79 -5.66 -18.30
N VAL A 29 -1.34 -4.64 -17.57
CA VAL A 29 -1.29 -4.67 -16.11
C VAL A 29 -2.75 -4.63 -15.66
N ASN A 30 -3.34 -5.80 -15.45
CA ASN A 30 -4.65 -5.90 -14.84
C ASN A 30 -4.44 -5.80 -13.34
N CYS A 31 -4.94 -4.72 -12.72
CA CYS A 31 -5.00 -4.63 -11.27
C CYS A 31 -5.72 -5.88 -10.74
N HIS A 32 -5.06 -6.59 -9.83
CA HIS A 32 -5.61 -7.83 -9.30
C HIS A 32 -6.81 -7.49 -8.40
N PRO A 33 -7.92 -8.23 -8.45
CA PRO A 33 -9.00 -8.07 -7.49
C PRO A 33 -8.47 -8.10 -6.05
N GLN A 34 -8.99 -7.21 -5.20
CA GLN A 34 -8.54 -6.97 -3.83
C GLN A 34 -9.73 -6.91 -2.85
N CYS A 35 -9.56 -7.59 -1.71
CA CYS A 35 -10.49 -7.62 -0.60
C CYS A 35 -10.33 -6.40 0.33
N LEU A 36 -11.31 -6.15 1.21
CA LEU A 36 -11.29 -5.04 2.18
C LEU A 36 -10.09 -5.05 3.14
N ASP A 37 -9.47 -6.22 3.37
CA ASP A 37 -8.29 -6.40 4.20
C ASP A 37 -6.98 -6.35 3.39
N ALA A 38 -7.05 -5.81 2.17
CA ALA A 38 -5.98 -5.72 1.19
C ALA A 38 -5.41 -7.07 0.71
N ARG A 39 -6.07 -8.20 1.04
CA ARG A 39 -5.65 -9.54 0.57
C ARG A 39 -6.29 -9.89 -0.78
N PRO A 40 -5.71 -10.84 -1.52
CA PRO A 40 -6.33 -11.37 -2.72
C PRO A 40 -7.58 -12.21 -2.38
N PRO A 41 -8.60 -12.23 -3.25
CA PRO A 41 -9.73 -13.13 -3.13
C PRO A 41 -9.28 -14.59 -3.21
N PHE A 42 -10.08 -15.46 -2.58
CA PHE A 42 -9.78 -16.88 -2.45
C PHE A 42 -11.05 -17.71 -2.63
N ARG A 43 -10.86 -19.03 -2.73
CA ARG A 43 -11.96 -19.99 -2.80
C ARG A 43 -12.33 -20.45 -1.40
N ALA A 44 -13.54 -20.13 -0.97
CA ALA A 44 -14.03 -20.52 0.35
C ALA A 44 -14.70 -21.90 0.31
N SER A 45 -14.56 -22.68 1.39
CA SER A 45 -15.10 -24.05 1.47
C SER A 45 -16.61 -24.11 1.70
N SER A 46 -17.20 -23.12 2.41
CA SER A 46 -18.60 -23.15 2.83
C SER A 46 -19.19 -21.74 3.04
N VAL A 47 -19.59 -21.09 1.94
CA VAL A 47 -20.33 -19.81 1.92
C VAL A 47 -21.75 -20.10 1.45
N SER A 48 -22.75 -19.73 2.25
CA SER A 48 -24.16 -20.11 2.05
C SER A 48 -25.10 -18.91 1.91
N PHE A 49 -24.81 -17.81 2.60
CA PHE A 49 -25.65 -16.61 2.54
C PHE A 49 -25.36 -15.80 1.27
N CYS A 50 -24.07 -15.68 0.90
CA CYS A 50 -23.58 -15.00 -0.29
C CYS A 50 -22.99 -15.99 -1.33
N PRO A 51 -23.79 -16.91 -1.89
CA PRO A 51 -23.29 -18.02 -2.70
C PRO A 51 -22.61 -17.59 -4.00
N ALA A 52 -22.92 -16.39 -4.52
CA ALA A 52 -22.27 -15.82 -5.71
C ALA A 52 -20.75 -15.70 -5.56
N TYR A 53 -20.25 -15.56 -4.34
CA TYR A 53 -18.84 -15.33 -4.01
C TYR A 53 -18.13 -16.58 -3.45
N LYS A 54 -18.76 -17.77 -3.55
CA LYS A 54 -18.20 -19.01 -2.99
C LYS A 54 -16.92 -19.45 -3.70
N ASP A 55 -16.92 -19.42 -5.04
CA ASP A 55 -15.80 -19.93 -5.83
C ASP A 55 -14.68 -18.90 -5.99
N HIS A 56 -15.03 -17.61 -5.98
CA HIS A 56 -14.09 -16.49 -6.08
C HIS A 56 -14.62 -15.28 -5.30
N GLY A 57 -14.09 -15.06 -4.09
CA GLY A 57 -14.54 -13.97 -3.21
C GLY A 57 -13.63 -13.74 -2.00
N CYS A 58 -14.08 -12.87 -1.11
CA CYS A 58 -13.27 -12.37 0.02
C CYS A 58 -13.73 -12.87 1.40
N CYS A 59 -14.82 -13.64 1.45
CA CYS A 59 -15.42 -14.07 2.72
C CYS A 59 -15.07 -15.49 3.11
N MET A 60 -14.61 -15.65 4.35
CA MET A 60 -14.57 -16.92 5.06
C MET A 60 -15.97 -17.32 5.55
N PRO A 61 -16.21 -18.61 5.87
CA PRO A 61 -17.50 -19.09 6.38
C PRO A 61 -18.02 -18.35 7.62
N HIS A 62 -17.14 -17.81 8.46
CA HIS A 62 -17.55 -17.05 9.64
C HIS A 62 -18.00 -15.62 9.28
N GLN A 63 -17.37 -14.96 8.29
CA GLN A 63 -17.79 -13.66 7.77
C GLN A 63 -19.15 -13.77 7.08
N ASP A 64 -19.37 -14.80 6.26
CA ASP A 64 -20.68 -15.08 5.62
C ASP A 64 -21.81 -15.21 6.66
N LYS A 65 -21.54 -15.88 7.79
CA LYS A 65 -22.48 -16.00 8.92
C LYS A 65 -22.72 -14.65 9.61
N GLN A 66 -21.70 -13.81 9.76
CA GLN A 66 -21.84 -12.48 10.34
C GLN A 66 -22.70 -11.57 9.45
N LEU A 67 -22.53 -11.64 8.13
CA LEU A 67 -23.37 -10.93 7.16
C LEU A 67 -24.83 -11.39 7.25
N LYS A 68 -25.07 -12.71 7.35
CA LYS A 68 -26.43 -13.25 7.57
C LYS A 68 -27.04 -12.70 8.86
N ALA A 69 -26.28 -12.66 9.95
CA ALA A 69 -26.76 -12.13 11.21
C ALA A 69 -27.08 -10.63 11.12
N ARG A 70 -26.26 -9.85 10.39
CA ARG A 70 -26.50 -8.42 10.16
C ARG A 70 -27.75 -8.20 9.31
N PHE A 71 -27.95 -8.99 8.26
CA PHE A 71 -29.18 -8.98 7.46
C PHE A 71 -30.43 -9.19 8.34
N ASP A 72 -30.40 -10.17 9.24
CA ASP A 72 -31.52 -10.44 10.15
C ASP A 72 -31.76 -9.29 11.13
N ARG A 73 -30.71 -8.63 11.62
CA ARG A 73 -30.86 -7.47 12.50
C ARG A 73 -31.43 -6.25 11.78
N ILE A 74 -30.99 -5.95 10.56
CA ILE A 74 -31.57 -4.88 9.73
C ILE A 74 -33.08 -5.14 9.55
N ARG A 75 -33.47 -6.38 9.25
CA ARG A 75 -34.89 -6.76 9.15
C ARG A 75 -35.68 -6.44 10.41
N LEU A 76 -35.11 -6.72 11.59
CA LEU A 76 -35.76 -6.45 12.88
C LEU A 76 -35.87 -4.96 13.20
N LEU A 77 -35.00 -4.11 12.64
CA LEU A 77 -35.08 -2.66 12.79
C LEU A 77 -36.21 -2.04 11.97
N VAL A 78 -36.65 -2.69 10.89
CA VAL A 78 -37.79 -2.22 10.07
C VAL A 78 -39.09 -2.40 10.86
N PRO A 79 -39.83 -1.33 11.18
CA PRO A 79 -41.08 -1.41 11.91
C PRO A 79 -42.11 -2.26 11.18
N ALA A 80 -42.99 -2.92 11.93
CA ALA A 80 -44.08 -3.71 11.36
C ALA A 80 -44.99 -2.90 10.42
N SER A 81 -45.12 -1.58 10.64
CA SER A 81 -45.86 -0.67 9.76
C SER A 81 -45.20 -0.48 8.39
N GLU A 82 -43.90 -0.74 8.26
CA GLU A 82 -43.12 -0.62 7.02
C GLU A 82 -42.78 -2.01 6.44
N LYS A 83 -43.57 -3.05 6.73
CA LYS A 83 -43.31 -4.42 6.24
C LYS A 83 -43.18 -4.51 4.71
N GLN A 84 -43.95 -3.71 3.97
CA GLN A 84 -43.88 -3.68 2.51
C GLN A 84 -42.51 -3.18 2.02
N LEU A 85 -41.94 -2.16 2.67
CA LEU A 85 -40.60 -1.66 2.37
C LEU A 85 -39.56 -2.78 2.47
N TRP A 86 -39.60 -3.59 3.54
CA TRP A 86 -38.69 -4.73 3.64
C TRP A 86 -38.90 -5.74 2.51
N THR A 87 -40.15 -6.08 2.23
CA THR A 87 -40.51 -7.07 1.19
C THR A 87 -39.99 -6.65 -0.19
N ASP A 88 -40.05 -5.36 -0.50
CA ASP A 88 -39.59 -4.84 -1.78
C ASP A 88 -38.06 -4.71 -1.85
N CYS A 89 -37.39 -4.53 -0.70
CA CYS A 89 -35.99 -4.11 -0.63
C CYS A 89 -35.02 -5.13 -0.02
N GLU A 90 -35.49 -6.27 0.50
CA GLU A 90 -34.63 -7.26 1.15
C GLU A 90 -33.53 -7.78 0.22
N ASN A 91 -33.81 -7.91 -1.08
CA ASN A 91 -32.81 -8.33 -2.06
C ASN A 91 -31.69 -7.30 -2.21
N TYR A 92 -31.99 -5.99 -2.16
CA TYR A 92 -30.95 -4.95 -2.15
C TYR A 92 -30.09 -5.04 -0.90
N VAL A 93 -30.72 -5.19 0.28
CA VAL A 93 -29.98 -5.31 1.55
C VAL A 93 -29.06 -6.52 1.53
N LYS A 94 -29.56 -7.68 1.09
CA LYS A 94 -28.75 -8.89 0.94
C LYS A 94 -27.59 -8.66 -0.01
N THR A 95 -27.86 -8.04 -1.15
CA THR A 95 -26.86 -7.74 -2.18
C THR A 95 -25.75 -6.86 -1.62
N PHE A 96 -26.09 -5.72 -1.01
CA PHE A 96 -25.11 -4.80 -0.45
C PHE A 96 -24.23 -5.42 0.62
N LEU A 97 -24.80 -6.26 1.50
CA LEU A 97 -24.01 -7.00 2.48
C LEU A 97 -23.08 -8.01 1.81
N CYS A 98 -23.55 -8.70 0.77
CA CYS A 98 -22.73 -9.68 0.07
C CYS A 98 -21.61 -9.04 -0.76
N GLU A 99 -21.68 -7.76 -1.12
CA GLU A 99 -20.56 -7.06 -1.77
C GLU A 99 -19.30 -7.01 -0.90
N GLU A 100 -19.40 -7.14 0.43
CA GLU A 100 -18.22 -7.29 1.30
C GLU A 100 -17.43 -8.59 0.98
N CYS A 101 -18.09 -9.57 0.35
CA CYS A 101 -17.47 -10.80 -0.15
C CYS A 101 -17.01 -10.70 -1.61
N SER A 102 -17.27 -9.58 -2.29
CA SER A 102 -16.88 -9.40 -3.69
C SER A 102 -15.36 -9.44 -3.83
N PRO A 103 -14.83 -10.05 -4.90
CA PRO A 103 -13.39 -9.98 -5.19
C PRO A 103 -12.89 -8.55 -5.44
N TYR A 104 -13.81 -7.60 -5.69
CA TYR A 104 -13.51 -6.18 -5.87
C TYR A 104 -14.02 -5.33 -4.70
N ALA A 105 -14.20 -5.93 -3.52
CA ALA A 105 -14.72 -5.22 -2.34
C ALA A 105 -13.88 -3.98 -2.00
N ALA A 106 -12.56 -4.00 -2.21
CA ALA A 106 -11.72 -2.84 -1.96
C ALA A 106 -12.15 -1.61 -2.79
N HIS A 107 -12.44 -1.79 -4.09
CA HIS A 107 -12.95 -0.72 -4.95
C HIS A 107 -14.38 -0.33 -4.57
N ILE A 108 -15.27 -1.30 -4.35
CA ILE A 108 -16.70 -1.06 -4.06
C ILE A 108 -16.88 -0.24 -2.78
N PHE A 109 -15.98 -0.41 -1.82
CA PHE A 109 -16.02 0.29 -0.55
C PHE A 109 -14.90 1.33 -0.38
N ASP A 110 -14.25 1.79 -1.46
CA ASP A 110 -13.20 2.81 -1.41
C ASP A 110 -12.09 2.51 -0.38
N ALA A 111 -11.81 1.22 -0.10
CA ALA A 111 -10.83 0.78 0.90
C ALA A 111 -9.39 1.11 0.52
N GLU A 112 -9.16 1.42 -0.75
CA GLU A 112 -7.85 1.74 -1.33
C GLU A 112 -7.48 3.21 -1.18
N GLN A 113 -8.45 4.07 -0.82
CA GLN A 113 -8.18 5.49 -0.64
C GLN A 113 -7.37 5.71 0.63
N ILE A 114 -6.06 5.94 0.44
CA ILE A 114 -5.17 6.40 1.51
C ILE A 114 -5.30 7.92 1.59
N SER A 115 -6.07 8.42 2.56
CA SER A 115 -5.95 9.82 2.97
C SER A 115 -4.70 9.98 3.83
N TYR A 116 -3.80 10.89 3.43
CA TYR A 116 -2.56 11.22 4.14
C TYR A 116 -2.81 11.36 5.65
N GLY A 117 -2.23 10.45 6.45
CA GLY A 117 -2.26 10.52 7.92
C GLY A 117 -3.43 9.81 8.61
N THR A 118 -4.36 9.19 7.87
CA THR A 118 -5.48 8.40 8.41
C THR A 118 -5.44 6.96 7.91
N VAL A 119 -5.74 5.99 8.77
CA VAL A 119 -5.97 4.58 8.34
C VAL A 119 -7.05 4.58 7.26
N PRO A 120 -6.85 3.92 6.11
CA PRO A 120 -7.89 3.78 5.09
C PRO A 120 -9.14 3.24 5.76
N LYS A 121 -10.21 4.04 5.70
CA LYS A 121 -11.49 3.66 6.26
C LYS A 121 -12.43 3.41 5.09
N PRO A 122 -12.70 2.14 4.76
CA PRO A 122 -13.68 1.83 3.73
C PRO A 122 -15.01 2.49 4.09
N ARG A 123 -15.75 2.97 3.10
CA ARG A 123 -17.16 3.36 3.31
C ARG A 123 -17.96 2.14 3.79
N ALA A 124 -19.08 2.36 4.47
CA ALA A 124 -19.93 1.27 4.93
C ALA A 124 -21.07 0.92 3.96
N PHE A 125 -21.53 1.89 3.17
CA PHE A 125 -22.52 1.67 2.12
C PHE A 125 -21.82 1.47 0.77
N PRO A 126 -22.09 0.41 0.01
CA PRO A 126 -21.35 0.12 -1.22
C PRO A 126 -21.56 1.20 -2.28
N GLY A 127 -20.55 1.40 -3.12
CA GLY A 127 -20.66 2.24 -4.29
C GLY A 127 -21.57 1.62 -5.37
N LEU A 128 -22.40 2.45 -6.00
CA LEU A 128 -23.44 2.01 -6.94
C LEU A 128 -23.23 2.63 -8.33
N CYS A 129 -23.46 1.85 -9.39
CA CYS A 129 -23.52 2.40 -10.74
C CYS A 129 -24.73 3.34 -10.88
N ARG A 130 -24.59 4.39 -11.69
CA ARG A 130 -25.62 5.44 -11.81
C ARG A 130 -27.03 4.91 -12.12
N GLY A 131 -27.16 4.00 -13.08
CA GLY A 131 -28.46 3.42 -13.44
C GLY A 131 -29.08 2.60 -12.31
N TYR A 132 -28.29 1.73 -11.68
CA TYR A 132 -28.73 0.92 -10.56
C TYR A 132 -29.05 1.75 -9.30
N CYS A 133 -28.29 2.82 -9.08
CA CYS A 133 -28.55 3.77 -8.02
C CYS A 133 -29.91 4.44 -8.17
N GLY A 134 -30.28 4.89 -9.37
CA GLY A 134 -31.59 5.52 -9.60
C GLY A 134 -32.76 4.56 -9.36
N GLU A 135 -32.62 3.31 -9.79
CA GLU A 135 -33.61 2.25 -9.53
C GLU A 135 -33.76 1.96 -8.03
N PHE A 136 -32.63 1.81 -7.34
CA PHE A 136 -32.60 1.62 -5.89
C PHE A 136 -33.19 2.82 -5.15
N PHE A 137 -32.83 4.04 -5.55
CA PHE A 137 -33.28 5.25 -4.89
C PHE A 137 -34.79 5.38 -4.96
N THR A 138 -35.37 5.15 -6.15
CA THR A 138 -36.81 5.27 -6.37
C THR A 138 -37.60 4.27 -5.51
N LYS A 139 -37.10 3.04 -5.38
CA LYS A 139 -37.84 1.95 -4.70
C LYS A 139 -37.52 1.83 -3.22
N CYS A 140 -36.27 2.03 -2.83
CA CYS A 140 -35.70 1.47 -1.61
C CYS A 140 -34.85 2.44 -0.79
N LYS A 141 -34.73 3.73 -1.14
CA LYS A 141 -33.91 4.71 -0.39
C LYS A 141 -34.17 4.73 1.12
N HIS A 142 -35.40 4.48 1.57
CA HIS A 142 -35.75 4.50 2.98
C HIS A 142 -35.14 3.34 3.80
N ILE A 143 -34.67 2.27 3.15
CA ILE A 143 -33.99 1.17 3.83
C ILE A 143 -32.59 1.56 4.31
N VAL A 144 -31.97 2.59 3.72
CA VAL A 144 -30.60 3.04 4.01
C VAL A 144 -30.45 3.39 5.50
N LYS A 145 -31.46 4.02 6.12
CA LYS A 145 -31.43 4.38 7.55
C LYS A 145 -31.27 3.14 8.45
N TYR A 146 -31.91 2.03 8.11
CA TYR A 146 -31.81 0.79 8.87
C TYR A 146 -30.50 0.05 8.62
N TYR A 147 -30.03 0.07 7.36
CA TYR A 147 -28.73 -0.48 7.00
C TYR A 147 -27.60 0.24 7.75
N MET A 148 -27.63 1.57 7.75
CA MET A 148 -26.60 2.40 8.37
C MET A 148 -26.65 2.40 9.90
N ASN A 149 -27.74 1.97 10.52
CA ASN A 149 -27.77 1.76 11.97
C ASN A 149 -26.94 0.53 12.41
N GLU A 150 -26.70 -0.42 11.51
CA GLU A 150 -26.00 -1.68 11.83
C GLU A 150 -24.48 -1.66 11.55
N VAL A 151 -23.97 -0.60 10.92
CA VAL A 151 -22.53 -0.51 10.57
C VAL A 151 -21.66 -0.01 11.73
N GLY A 152 -22.27 0.48 12.81
CA GLY A 152 -21.58 0.94 14.02
C GLY A 152 -21.37 2.46 14.07
N SER A 153 -20.98 2.95 15.26
CA SER A 153 -20.82 4.39 15.55
C SER A 153 -19.76 5.08 14.71
N ASP A 154 -18.81 4.32 14.18
CA ASP A 154 -17.74 4.87 13.36
C ASP A 154 -18.29 5.50 12.07
N TYR A 155 -19.44 5.05 11.55
CA TYR A 155 -20.00 5.51 10.28
C TYR A 155 -21.12 6.54 10.43
N MET A 156 -21.22 7.22 11.58
CA MET A 156 -22.26 8.21 11.83
C MET A 156 -22.24 9.39 10.84
N GLU A 157 -21.05 9.84 10.44
CA GLU A 157 -20.91 10.92 9.46
C GLU A 157 -21.44 10.50 8.08
N GLU A 158 -21.05 9.31 7.60
CA GLU A 158 -21.54 8.74 6.35
C GLU A 158 -23.06 8.54 6.38
N ALA A 159 -23.59 7.99 7.49
CA ALA A 159 -25.02 7.80 7.69
C ALA A 159 -25.80 9.11 7.59
N SER A 160 -25.30 10.17 8.24
CA SER A 160 -25.89 11.51 8.20
C SER A 160 -25.85 12.10 6.77
N LYS A 161 -24.73 11.94 6.08
CA LYS A 161 -24.53 12.42 4.70
C LYS A 161 -25.50 11.75 3.73
N LEU A 162 -25.64 10.43 3.79
CA LEU A 162 -26.58 9.67 2.97
C LEU A 162 -28.04 10.05 3.28
N GLN A 163 -28.39 10.21 4.56
CA GLN A 163 -29.74 10.60 4.95
C GLN A 163 -30.10 12.03 4.49
N SER A 164 -29.14 12.94 4.52
CA SER A 164 -29.28 14.29 3.95
C SER A 164 -29.46 14.22 2.44
N ALA A 165 -28.62 13.44 1.74
CA ALA A 165 -28.70 13.26 0.29
C ALA A 165 -30.05 12.68 -0.16
N ILE A 166 -30.62 11.74 0.60
CA ILE A 166 -31.96 11.18 0.36
C ILE A 166 -33.05 12.25 0.37
N THR A 167 -32.91 13.25 1.24
CA THR A 167 -33.88 14.35 1.38
C THR A 167 -33.75 15.35 0.23
N VAL A 168 -32.53 15.56 -0.28
CA VAL A 168 -32.27 16.45 -1.43
C VAL A 168 -32.80 15.85 -2.73
N GLY A 169 -32.52 14.57 -3.00
CA GLY A 169 -32.99 13.90 -4.20
C GLY A 169 -32.03 12.86 -4.76
N GLU A 170 -32.47 12.20 -5.83
CA GLU A 170 -31.77 11.07 -6.46
C GLU A 170 -30.35 11.44 -6.90
N GLU A 171 -30.19 12.57 -7.60
CA GLU A 171 -28.90 13.01 -8.11
C GLU A 171 -27.87 13.20 -6.99
N LYS A 172 -28.28 13.82 -5.88
CA LYS A 172 -27.40 14.02 -4.73
C LYS A 172 -27.03 12.67 -4.10
N PHE A 173 -27.99 11.78 -3.88
CA PHE A 173 -27.71 10.45 -3.33
C PHE A 173 -26.79 9.61 -4.22
N CYS A 174 -27.03 9.62 -5.53
CA CYS A 174 -26.20 8.87 -6.46
C CYS A 174 -24.79 9.47 -6.61
N ASN A 175 -24.62 10.77 -6.45
CA ASN A 175 -23.29 11.37 -6.36
C ASN A 175 -22.55 11.00 -5.07
N GLU A 176 -23.24 10.84 -3.94
CA GLU A 176 -22.62 10.38 -2.68
C GLU A 176 -22.26 8.88 -2.72
N THR A 177 -22.98 8.09 -3.50
CA THR A 177 -22.76 6.64 -3.65
C THR A 177 -21.97 6.27 -4.89
N HIS A 178 -21.49 7.26 -5.65
CA HIS A 178 -20.70 7.04 -6.86
C HIS A 178 -19.30 6.51 -6.53
N LEU A 179 -18.79 5.58 -7.35
CA LEU A 179 -17.38 5.18 -7.36
C LEU A 179 -16.64 5.96 -8.44
N VAL A 180 -15.43 6.42 -8.13
CA VAL A 180 -14.58 7.12 -9.10
C VAL A 180 -14.28 6.23 -10.31
N ASP A 181 -14.03 4.94 -10.06
CA ASP A 181 -13.83 3.95 -11.10
C ASP A 181 -15.13 3.20 -11.40
N LEU A 182 -15.73 3.52 -12.56
CA LEU A 182 -17.00 2.98 -13.01
C LEU A 182 -16.91 1.51 -13.45
N ASP A 183 -15.71 0.99 -13.69
CA ASP A 183 -15.54 -0.40 -14.11
C ASP A 183 -15.93 -1.37 -12.98
N TYR A 184 -15.84 -0.91 -11.72
CA TYR A 184 -16.06 -1.72 -10.52
C TYR A 184 -17.35 -1.41 -9.77
N CYS A 185 -18.27 -0.62 -10.32
CA CYS A 185 -19.54 -0.37 -9.65
C CYS A 185 -20.54 -1.53 -9.83
N TYR A 186 -21.37 -1.76 -8.81
CA TYR A 186 -22.39 -2.82 -8.83
C TYR A 186 -23.65 -2.38 -9.63
N PRO A 187 -24.34 -3.29 -10.37
CA PRO A 187 -24.15 -4.75 -10.50
C PRO A 187 -23.20 -5.20 -11.63
N GLY A 188 -22.62 -4.27 -12.39
CA GLY A 188 -21.86 -4.58 -13.61
C GLY A 188 -20.72 -5.58 -13.38
N LEU A 189 -20.12 -5.55 -12.18
CA LEU A 189 -19.06 -6.44 -11.70
C LEU A 189 -19.23 -7.93 -12.03
N LEU A 190 -20.43 -8.50 -11.77
CA LEU A 190 -20.68 -9.95 -11.92
C LEU A 190 -21.00 -10.38 -13.35
N THR A 191 -21.05 -9.43 -14.28
CA THR A 191 -21.34 -9.69 -15.69
C THR A 191 -20.28 -9.12 -16.63
N ASN A 192 -19.30 -8.38 -16.10
CA ASN A 192 -18.24 -7.77 -16.90
C ASN A 192 -17.24 -8.84 -17.35
N PRO A 193 -17.16 -9.15 -18.66
CA PRO A 193 -16.29 -10.22 -19.17
C PRO A 193 -14.80 -9.87 -19.06
N ILE A 194 -14.45 -8.58 -18.97
CA ILE A 194 -13.06 -8.13 -18.77
C ILE A 194 -12.63 -8.44 -17.34
N LEU A 195 -13.49 -8.15 -16.37
CA LEU A 195 -13.22 -8.42 -14.96
C LEU A 195 -13.22 -9.92 -14.67
N ILE A 196 -14.20 -10.68 -15.18
CA ILE A 196 -14.40 -12.09 -14.80
C ILE A 196 -13.59 -13.07 -15.69
N GLY A 197 -13.27 -12.68 -16.92
CA GLY A 197 -12.81 -13.62 -17.95
C GLY A 197 -11.47 -14.30 -17.70
N ASN A 198 -10.61 -13.72 -16.85
CA ASN A 198 -9.24 -14.21 -16.63
C ASN A 198 -8.88 -14.39 -15.14
N ILE A 199 -9.85 -14.41 -14.22
CA ILE A 199 -9.53 -14.62 -12.81
C ILE A 199 -9.39 -16.12 -12.51
N SER A 200 -8.21 -16.68 -12.73
CA SER A 200 -7.87 -17.98 -12.14
C SER A 200 -7.41 -17.76 -10.70
N ILE A 201 -8.17 -18.27 -9.71
CA ILE A 201 -7.54 -18.68 -8.45
C ILE A 201 -6.87 -20.00 -8.77
N ASP A 202 -5.74 -19.93 -9.46
CA ASP A 202 -4.85 -21.07 -9.48
C ASP A 202 -4.49 -21.33 -8.03
N LYS A 203 -4.71 -22.57 -7.58
CA LYS A 203 -4.13 -23.02 -6.32
C LYS A 203 -2.63 -22.79 -6.47
N VAL A 204 -2.13 -21.73 -5.86
CA VAL A 204 -0.70 -21.58 -5.67
C VAL A 204 -0.31 -22.79 -4.83
N SER A 205 0.31 -23.77 -5.47
CA SER A 205 1.02 -24.83 -4.77
C SER A 205 1.96 -24.15 -3.79
N GLN A 206 2.16 -24.71 -2.59
CA GLN A 206 3.20 -24.18 -1.70
C GLN A 206 4.59 -24.18 -2.37
N GLU A 207 4.78 -24.98 -3.44
CA GLU A 207 5.87 -24.81 -4.39
C GLU A 207 5.84 -23.42 -5.02
N GLY A 208 6.84 -22.61 -4.67
CA GLY A 208 7.00 -21.22 -5.15
C GLY A 208 6.51 -20.14 -4.19
N CYS A 209 5.89 -20.50 -3.05
CA CYS A 209 5.55 -19.54 -2.01
C CYS A 209 6.79 -19.12 -1.21
N LEU A 210 6.92 -17.82 -0.93
CA LEU A 210 7.89 -17.30 0.04
C LEU A 210 7.26 -17.28 1.44
N CYS A 211 8.00 -17.77 2.42
CA CYS A 211 7.65 -17.62 3.83
C CYS A 211 8.50 -16.51 4.45
N MET A 212 7.88 -15.66 5.27
CA MET A 212 8.61 -14.69 6.09
C MET A 212 8.83 -15.28 7.48
N GLU A 213 10.09 -15.38 7.88
CA GLU A 213 10.49 -15.77 9.22
C GLU A 213 10.95 -14.52 9.99
N PRO A 214 10.46 -14.29 11.22
CA PRO A 214 10.94 -13.17 12.03
C PRO A 214 12.43 -13.36 12.34
N PHE A 215 13.23 -12.36 11.99
CA PHE A 215 14.66 -12.32 12.27
C PHE A 215 14.92 -11.92 13.74
N ASP A 216 14.68 -12.89 14.64
CA ASP A 216 14.89 -12.86 16.09
C ASP A 216 14.12 -11.78 16.90
N LYS A 217 14.30 -11.76 18.23
CA LYS A 217 13.61 -10.87 19.21
C LYS A 217 14.16 -9.44 19.30
N VAL A 218 15.04 -9.03 18.38
CA VAL A 218 15.73 -7.74 18.45
C VAL A 218 14.78 -6.63 17.99
N LYS A 219 14.52 -5.67 18.88
CA LYS A 219 13.73 -4.47 18.55
C LYS A 219 14.64 -3.40 17.95
N PHE A 220 14.27 -2.92 16.76
CA PHE A 220 14.87 -1.78 16.10
C PHE A 220 13.98 -0.55 16.22
N ARG A 221 14.60 0.63 16.17
CA ARG A 221 13.93 1.94 16.16
C ARG A 221 13.88 2.45 14.73
N ASN A 222 12.74 2.23 14.08
CA ASN A 222 12.50 2.61 12.69
C ASN A 222 13.63 2.16 11.73
N PRO A 223 13.81 0.83 11.52
CA PRO A 223 14.82 0.32 10.61
C PRO A 223 14.48 0.70 9.16
N ILE A 224 15.46 1.22 8.43
CA ILE A 224 15.28 1.78 7.08
C ILE A 224 15.98 0.97 5.99
N PHE A 225 17.04 0.24 6.35
CA PHE A 225 17.78 -0.60 5.41
C PHE A 225 18.44 -1.80 6.11
N LEU A 226 18.71 -2.83 5.32
CA LEU A 226 19.62 -3.92 5.65
C LEU A 226 20.58 -4.09 4.47
N LYS A 227 21.89 -4.05 4.73
CA LYS A 227 22.95 -4.22 3.71
C LYS A 227 23.94 -5.29 4.12
N HIS A 228 24.67 -5.84 3.16
CA HIS A 228 25.85 -6.65 3.39
C HIS A 228 27.08 -5.98 2.80
N ALA A 229 28.25 -6.19 3.42
CA ALA A 229 29.51 -5.62 2.95
C ALA A 229 30.15 -6.36 1.76
N ASN A 230 29.59 -7.52 1.38
CA ASN A 230 30.10 -8.38 0.29
C ASN A 230 31.58 -8.80 0.47
N ASP A 231 32.00 -8.96 1.73
CA ASP A 231 33.37 -9.31 2.14
C ASP A 231 33.50 -10.78 2.60
N GLY A 232 32.45 -11.58 2.41
CA GLY A 232 32.38 -12.97 2.84
C GLY A 232 32.11 -13.17 4.34
N SER A 233 32.03 -12.10 5.14
CA SER A 233 31.83 -12.20 6.60
C SER A 233 30.40 -12.59 7.00
N LYS A 234 29.45 -12.48 6.05
CA LYS A 234 28.00 -12.65 6.26
C LYS A 234 27.40 -11.68 7.29
N ARG A 235 28.08 -10.57 7.60
CA ARG A 235 27.54 -9.52 8.46
C ARG A 235 26.42 -8.80 7.72
N MET A 236 25.33 -8.54 8.45
CA MET A 236 24.22 -7.70 8.02
C MET A 236 24.29 -6.40 8.81
N PHE A 237 24.23 -5.29 8.09
CA PHE A 237 24.27 -3.93 8.62
C PHE A 237 22.86 -3.36 8.56
N ILE A 238 22.26 -3.14 9.72
CA ILE A 238 20.88 -2.68 9.85
C ILE A 238 20.91 -1.23 10.31
N GLY A 239 20.43 -0.33 9.45
CA GLY A 239 20.35 1.10 9.73
C GLY A 239 19.03 1.50 10.37
N GLU A 240 19.10 2.29 11.43
CA GLU A 240 17.97 2.94 12.08
C GLU A 240 17.90 4.41 11.61
N GLN A 241 16.70 4.93 11.34
CA GLN A 241 16.50 6.33 10.87
C GLN A 241 17.18 7.37 11.77
N ILE A 242 17.34 7.07 13.05
CA ILE A 242 17.98 7.92 14.06
C ILE A 242 19.51 7.99 13.98
N GLY A 243 20.14 7.41 12.95
CA GLY A 243 21.59 7.55 12.74
C GLY A 243 22.46 6.43 13.31
N ILE A 244 21.90 5.25 13.53
CA ILE A 244 22.65 4.14 14.13
C ILE A 244 22.65 2.94 13.20
N VAL A 245 23.82 2.34 12.99
CA VAL A 245 23.98 1.10 12.22
C VAL A 245 24.42 -0.02 13.15
N HIS A 246 23.65 -1.11 13.18
CA HIS A 246 23.96 -2.30 13.96
C HIS A 246 24.54 -3.39 13.06
N ILE A 247 25.51 -4.16 13.57
CA ILE A 247 25.95 -5.41 12.93
C ILE A 247 25.18 -6.58 13.53
N MET A 248 24.65 -7.43 12.67
CA MET A 248 24.07 -8.72 13.01
C MET A 248 24.61 -9.85 12.16
N TYR A 249 24.63 -11.04 12.74
CA TYR A 249 24.92 -12.29 12.05
C TYR A 249 23.63 -13.05 11.74
N PRO A 250 23.62 -13.95 10.73
CA PRO A 250 22.44 -14.73 10.36
C PRO A 250 21.88 -15.63 11.46
N ASP A 251 22.67 -15.89 12.52
CA ASP A 251 22.29 -16.64 13.71
C ASP A 251 21.52 -15.79 14.76
N GLY A 252 21.21 -14.52 14.44
CA GLY A 252 20.50 -13.59 15.32
C GLY A 252 21.42 -12.81 16.28
N ARG A 253 22.72 -13.10 16.30
CA ARG A 253 23.67 -12.41 17.19
C ARG A 253 23.92 -10.97 16.74
N ARG A 254 23.63 -10.02 17.63
CA ARG A 254 23.94 -8.59 17.47
C ARG A 254 25.29 -8.24 18.11
N ILE A 255 26.10 -7.45 17.42
CA ILE A 255 27.37 -6.93 17.93
C ILE A 255 27.13 -5.60 18.67
N THR A 256 27.83 -5.42 19.79
CA THR A 256 27.85 -4.18 20.57
C THR A 256 29.31 -3.74 20.80
N PRO A 257 29.63 -2.43 20.72
CA PRO A 257 28.77 -1.28 20.38
C PRO A 257 28.25 -1.31 18.92
N PRO A 258 27.29 -0.43 18.53
CA PRO A 258 26.90 -0.30 17.13
C PRO A 258 28.10 0.00 16.23
N PHE A 259 27.99 -0.36 14.95
CA PHE A 259 29.01 -0.13 13.94
C PHE A 259 29.23 1.37 13.71
N LEU A 260 28.14 2.11 13.54
CA LEU A 260 28.12 3.57 13.35
C LEU A 260 27.10 4.18 14.30
N ASP A 261 27.46 5.29 14.95
CA ASP A 261 26.55 6.15 15.69
C ASP A 261 26.83 7.61 15.34
N ILE A 262 25.97 8.18 14.51
CA ILE A 262 25.95 9.61 14.15
C ILE A 262 24.67 10.28 14.66
N SER A 263 23.99 9.67 15.63
CA SER A 263 22.68 10.13 16.12
C SER A 263 22.68 11.55 16.66
N ALA A 264 23.84 12.02 17.15
CA ALA A 264 24.02 13.39 17.62
C ALA A 264 23.96 14.45 16.50
N ASP A 265 24.25 14.07 15.25
CA ASP A 265 24.20 14.97 14.09
C ASP A 265 22.91 14.77 13.28
N ILE A 266 22.03 13.84 13.62
CA ILE A 266 20.83 13.56 12.82
C ILE A 266 19.68 14.53 13.14
N GLN A 267 19.15 15.16 12.10
CA GLN A 267 17.84 15.81 12.15
C GLN A 267 16.75 14.78 11.84
N SER A 268 15.87 14.51 12.80
CA SER A 268 14.70 13.65 12.64
C SER A 268 13.57 14.10 13.59
N SER A 269 12.35 13.62 13.37
CA SER A 269 11.22 13.90 14.26
C SER A 269 10.32 12.68 14.47
N SER A 270 9.41 12.77 15.44
CA SER A 270 8.39 11.73 15.68
C SER A 270 7.18 11.83 14.74
N TYR A 271 7.15 12.82 13.84
CA TYR A 271 6.04 13.03 12.92
C TYR A 271 6.02 11.95 11.84
N LYS A 272 4.85 11.32 11.63
CA LYS A 272 4.68 10.26 10.63
C LYS A 272 4.72 10.87 9.23
N GLY A 273 5.72 10.48 8.45
CA GLY A 273 5.98 11.02 7.11
C GLY A 273 7.27 11.84 7.03
N ASP A 274 7.83 12.27 8.16
CA ASP A 274 9.14 12.92 8.17
C ASP A 274 10.22 11.94 7.69
N GLU A 275 10.74 12.19 6.50
CA GLU A 275 11.77 11.37 5.89
C GLU A 275 13.16 11.74 6.43
N ARG A 276 13.33 12.88 7.11
CA ARG A 276 14.62 13.31 7.64
C ARG A 276 15.17 12.31 8.64
N GLY A 277 16.46 12.04 8.54
CA GLY A 277 17.15 11.02 9.29
C GLY A 277 18.29 10.42 8.48
N MET A 278 18.72 9.22 8.86
CA MET A 278 19.44 8.34 7.95
C MET A 278 18.48 7.90 6.84
N LEU A 279 18.97 7.84 5.61
CA LEU A 279 18.18 7.55 4.41
C LEU A 279 18.72 6.34 3.65
N GLY A 280 20.04 6.15 3.63
CA GLY A 280 20.67 5.08 2.86
C GLY A 280 22.12 4.81 3.22
N MET A 281 22.64 3.70 2.71
CA MET A 281 24.02 3.26 2.92
C MET A 281 24.51 2.37 1.78
N ALA A 282 25.76 2.60 1.35
CA ALA A 282 26.46 1.74 0.40
C ALA A 282 27.87 1.38 0.88
N PHE A 283 28.26 0.13 0.69
CA PHE A 283 29.68 -0.26 0.78
C PHE A 283 30.35 -0.02 -0.56
N HIS A 284 31.59 0.45 -0.55
CA HIS A 284 32.37 0.55 -1.78
C HIS A 284 32.53 -0.85 -2.41
N PRO A 285 32.47 -1.03 -3.75
CA PRO A 285 32.61 -2.34 -4.38
C PRO A 285 33.89 -3.11 -3.99
N ASN A 286 34.99 -2.37 -3.79
CA ASN A 286 36.26 -2.87 -3.25
C ASN A 286 36.42 -2.73 -1.71
N PHE A 287 35.32 -2.81 -0.95
CA PHE A 287 35.33 -2.62 0.50
C PHE A 287 36.33 -3.53 1.23
N SER A 288 36.49 -4.78 0.78
CA SER A 288 37.47 -5.71 1.33
C SER A 288 38.92 -5.21 1.27
N GLN A 289 39.23 -4.27 0.37
CA GLN A 289 40.56 -3.69 0.20
C GLN A 289 40.65 -2.30 0.83
N ASN A 290 39.66 -1.43 0.55
CA ASN A 290 39.74 -0.01 0.92
C ASN A 290 38.97 0.35 2.19
N ARG A 291 38.10 -0.54 2.68
CA ARG A 291 37.28 -0.35 3.90
C ARG A 291 36.33 0.85 3.85
N LYS A 292 35.99 1.35 2.65
CA LYS A 292 35.16 2.55 2.47
C LYS A 292 33.67 2.24 2.37
N PHE A 293 32.86 3.06 3.00
CA PHE A 293 31.40 3.02 2.86
C PHE A 293 30.84 4.43 2.88
N TYR A 294 29.59 4.58 2.49
CA TYR A 294 28.91 5.85 2.30
C TYR A 294 27.59 5.85 3.05
N ILE A 295 27.26 6.96 3.69
CA ILE A 295 25.98 7.17 4.37
C ILE A 295 25.28 8.35 3.70
N TYR A 296 23.99 8.17 3.41
CA TYR A 296 23.10 9.25 3.00
C TYR A 296 22.17 9.58 4.17
N TYR A 297 22.20 10.83 4.63
CA TYR A 297 21.46 11.25 5.81
C TYR A 297 21.15 12.74 5.82
N THR A 298 20.31 13.16 6.76
CA THR A 298 19.98 14.56 7.05
C THR A 298 20.72 15.03 8.30
N PRO A 299 21.88 15.68 8.18
CA PRO A 299 22.55 16.30 9.32
C PRO A 299 21.76 17.49 9.87
N SER A 300 22.08 17.86 11.11
CA SER A 300 21.59 19.11 11.70
C SER A 300 22.16 20.30 10.92
N ILE A 301 21.29 21.28 10.66
CA ILE A 301 21.72 22.57 10.13
C ILE A 301 22.33 23.38 11.29
N THR A 302 23.53 23.94 11.07
CA THR A 302 24.20 24.79 12.06
C THR A 302 23.59 26.19 12.09
N GLU A 303 23.73 26.90 13.21
CA GLU A 303 23.28 28.30 13.33
C GLU A 303 23.90 29.21 12.25
N TYR A 304 25.16 28.95 11.88
CA TYR A 304 25.83 29.69 10.82
C TYR A 304 25.18 29.46 9.45
N GLU A 305 24.82 28.22 9.12
CA GLU A 305 24.14 27.89 7.87
C GLU A 305 22.74 28.49 7.81
N GLN A 306 21.99 28.51 8.92
CA GLN A 306 20.67 29.16 8.98
C GLN A 306 20.72 30.65 8.65
N GLN A 307 21.85 31.32 8.90
CA GLN A 307 22.03 32.73 8.54
C GLN A 307 22.26 32.94 7.04
N GLN A 308 22.61 31.88 6.30
CA GLN A 308 22.96 31.94 4.88
C GLN A 308 21.87 31.37 3.95
N THR A 309 20.97 30.55 4.48
CA THR A 309 19.91 29.90 3.70
C THR A 309 18.59 29.82 4.46
N SER A 310 17.47 29.86 3.74
CA SER A 310 16.13 29.62 4.28
C SER A 310 15.71 28.15 4.22
N ALA A 311 16.67 27.24 4.01
CA ALA A 311 16.44 25.81 3.98
C ALA A 311 16.03 25.28 5.38
N ASP A 312 15.12 24.31 5.40
CA ASP A 312 14.67 23.64 6.63
C ASP A 312 15.66 22.55 7.08
N HIS A 313 16.32 21.92 6.11
CA HIS A 313 17.32 20.88 6.33
C HIS A 313 18.33 20.85 5.18
N LYS A 314 19.34 20.00 5.34
CA LYS A 314 20.25 19.60 4.26
C LYS A 314 20.39 18.09 4.27
N THR A 315 20.54 17.49 3.10
CA THR A 315 20.91 16.08 2.97
C THR A 315 22.39 15.98 2.61
N ARG A 316 23.07 14.96 3.13
CA ARG A 316 24.51 14.76 3.00
C ARG A 316 24.81 13.33 2.60
N ILE A 317 25.67 13.18 1.59
CA ILE A 317 26.37 11.91 1.31
C ILE A 317 27.78 12.04 1.84
N GLU A 318 28.15 11.15 2.76
CA GLU A 318 29.45 11.18 3.41
C GLU A 318 30.15 9.83 3.33
N GLU A 319 31.43 9.86 2.96
CA GLU A 319 32.31 8.71 2.94
C GLU A 319 32.96 8.51 4.32
N PHE A 320 32.88 7.29 4.82
CA PHE A 320 33.54 6.83 6.04
C PHE A 320 34.47 5.67 5.72
N GLN A 321 35.34 5.33 6.67
CA GLN A 321 36.22 4.19 6.58
C GLN A 321 36.15 3.33 7.84
N VAL A 322 36.26 2.01 7.68
CA VAL A 322 36.35 1.06 8.79
C VAL A 322 37.77 1.03 9.35
N SER A 323 37.86 0.92 10.67
CA SER A 323 39.10 0.82 11.43
C SER A 323 40.00 -0.29 10.89
N ALA A 324 41.30 -0.02 10.85
CA ALA A 324 42.29 -1.01 10.47
C ALA A 324 42.43 -2.13 11.52
N ASP A 325 42.13 -1.83 12.79
CA ASP A 325 42.33 -2.75 13.92
C ASP A 325 41.08 -3.54 14.26
N ASN A 326 39.90 -3.02 13.90
CA ASN A 326 38.63 -3.67 14.18
C ASN A 326 37.66 -3.55 12.99
N PRO A 327 37.36 -4.65 12.28
CA PRO A 327 36.48 -4.63 11.12
C PRO A 327 35.03 -4.30 11.47
N ASP A 328 34.63 -4.40 12.74
CA ASP A 328 33.29 -4.12 13.25
C ASP A 328 33.14 -2.67 13.78
N GLN A 329 34.14 -1.80 13.56
CA GLN A 329 34.12 -0.40 14.03
C GLN A 329 34.56 0.59 12.95
N VAL A 330 33.88 1.74 12.91
CA VAL A 330 34.23 2.87 12.04
C VAL A 330 35.42 3.64 12.61
N ASP A 331 36.32 4.09 11.74
CA ASP A 331 37.36 5.06 12.08
C ASP A 331 36.79 6.47 12.00
N TYR A 332 36.40 7.03 13.15
CA TYR A 332 35.85 8.39 13.22
C TYR A 332 36.88 9.51 12.98
N SER A 333 38.17 9.19 12.89
CA SER A 333 39.18 10.19 12.51
C SER A 333 39.15 10.52 11.01
N TYR A 334 38.55 9.64 10.22
CA TYR A 334 38.39 9.82 8.78
C TYR A 334 36.92 9.88 8.38
N HIS A 335 36.55 10.99 7.77
CA HIS A 335 35.30 11.13 7.04
C HIS A 335 35.46 12.18 5.94
N ARG A 336 34.69 12.06 4.87
CA ARG A 336 34.74 12.98 3.73
C ARG A 336 33.34 13.23 3.18
N ILE A 337 32.90 14.48 3.28
CA ILE A 337 31.66 14.95 2.65
C ILE A 337 31.82 14.86 1.12
N ILE A 338 30.89 14.16 0.46
CA ILE A 338 30.86 13.99 -1.00
C ILE A 338 29.87 14.95 -1.64
N LEU A 339 28.69 15.08 -1.05
CA LEU A 339 27.62 15.92 -1.56
C LEU A 339 26.79 16.47 -0.39
N GLU A 340 26.40 17.74 -0.51
CA GLU A 340 25.38 18.35 0.35
C GLU A 340 24.34 19.05 -0.51
N VAL A 341 23.07 18.86 -0.17
CA VAL A 341 21.93 19.48 -0.87
C VAL A 341 20.95 20.03 0.15
N TYR A 342 20.68 21.33 0.06
CA TYR A 342 19.68 22.01 0.90
C TYR A 342 18.25 21.71 0.44
N GLY A 343 17.36 21.47 1.39
CA GLY A 343 15.95 21.19 1.15
C GLY A 343 15.03 22.08 1.99
N PHE A 344 13.79 22.22 1.55
CA PHE A 344 12.79 23.10 2.20
C PHE A 344 11.65 22.32 2.86
N TYR A 345 11.54 21.02 2.61
CA TYR A 345 10.46 20.19 3.10
C TYR A 345 10.99 18.86 3.64
N TRP A 346 10.39 18.38 4.73
CA TRP A 346 10.82 17.18 5.46
C TRP A 346 10.58 15.85 4.72
N ASN A 347 9.94 15.88 3.56
CA ASN A 347 9.63 14.74 2.70
C ASN A 347 10.21 14.89 1.30
N HIS A 348 10.11 13.82 0.51
CA HIS A 348 10.70 13.71 -0.83
C HIS A 348 12.23 13.89 -0.81
N ASN A 349 12.84 13.46 0.30
CA ASN A 349 14.29 13.29 0.48
C ASN A 349 14.77 11.94 -0.04
N GLY A 350 13.83 11.09 -0.47
CA GLY A 350 14.07 9.72 -0.92
C GLY A 350 15.16 9.58 -1.98
N GLY A 351 15.80 8.42 -1.92
CA GLY A 351 16.96 8.06 -2.71
C GLY A 351 17.78 7.06 -1.91
N GLU A 352 18.40 6.10 -2.59
CA GLU A 352 19.28 5.11 -1.96
C GLU A 352 20.66 5.24 -2.59
N VAL A 353 21.69 5.02 -1.78
CA VAL A 353 23.07 4.91 -2.29
C VAL A 353 23.30 3.44 -2.61
N TRP A 354 23.67 3.15 -3.86
CA TRP A 354 23.91 1.80 -4.37
C TRP A 354 25.39 1.54 -4.63
#